data_AF-A0A6G1RJQ7-F1
#
_entry.id   AF-A0A6G1RJQ7-F1
#
_cell.length_a   1.000
_cell.length_b   1.000
_cell.length_c   1.000
_cell.angle_alpha   90.00
_cell.angle_beta   90.00
_cell.angle_gamma   90.00
#
_symmetry.space_group_name_H-M   'P 1'
#
loop_
_entity.id
_entity.type
_entity.pdbx_description
1 polymer ?
#
loop_
_entity_poly.entity_id
_entity_poly.type
_entity_poly.pdbx_seq_one_letter_code
_entity_poly.pdbx_strand_id
1 'polypeptide(L)'
;LVNGHGMTPLKVAAESCKADVVELLLAHADCDRRSRIEALELLGASFANDRENYDIVKTYHYLYLAMLERYRDSQDIIEKEVLPQIEAYGNRTESRTPQELESIRQDRDALHMEGLIVRERILGSDNIDVSHPIIYRGAVYADSMEFEQCIKLWLHALHLRQKGNRKSICREMSGDLEKGMLAVVKCLKNT
;
A
#
# COMPACT_ATOMS: atom_id res chain seq x y z
N LEU A 1 -14.03 17.82 -3.99
CA LEU A 1 -15.13 16.83 -3.94
C LEU A 1 -14.55 15.49 -3.51
N VAL A 2 -15.14 14.85 -2.50
CA VAL A 2 -14.72 13.52 -2.00
C VAL A 2 -15.94 12.59 -1.95
N ASN A 3 -15.73 11.28 -2.10
CA ASN A 3 -16.79 10.29 -1.88
C ASN A 3 -17.00 9.99 -0.38
N GLY A 4 -17.89 9.05 -0.04
CA GLY A 4 -18.18 8.64 1.35
C GLY A 4 -17.00 8.02 2.11
N HIS A 5 -15.88 7.75 1.43
CA HIS A 5 -14.64 7.24 2.01
C HIS A 5 -13.52 8.31 2.05
N GLY A 6 -13.85 9.58 1.77
CA GLY A 6 -12.85 10.67 1.75
C GLY A 6 -11.95 10.67 0.50
N MET A 7 -12.27 9.87 -0.53
CA MET A 7 -11.46 9.76 -1.73
C MET A 7 -11.85 10.82 -2.77
N THR A 8 -10.86 11.56 -3.26
CA THR A 8 -11.02 12.43 -4.44
C THR A 8 -10.95 11.60 -5.73
N PRO A 9 -11.43 12.10 -6.88
CA PRO A 9 -11.25 11.40 -8.16
C PRO A 9 -9.79 11.05 -8.47
N LEU A 10 -8.86 11.93 -8.09
CA LEU A 10 -7.42 11.70 -8.22
C LEU A 10 -6.95 10.52 -7.36
N LYS A 11 -7.36 10.45 -6.07
CA LYS A 11 -7.03 9.33 -5.19
C LYS A 11 -7.64 8.01 -5.68
N VAL A 12 -8.88 8.04 -6.19
CA VAL A 12 -9.52 6.86 -6.77
C VAL A 12 -8.74 6.34 -7.97
N ALA A 13 -8.30 7.23 -8.87
CA ALA A 13 -7.48 6.85 -10.03
C ALA A 13 -6.12 6.25 -9.60
N ALA A 14 -5.47 6.85 -8.58
CA ALA A 14 -4.22 6.36 -8.02
C ALA A 14 -4.37 4.98 -7.37
N GLU A 15 -5.39 4.77 -6.55
CA GLU A 15 -5.68 3.47 -5.93
C GLU A 15 -6.03 2.40 -6.98
N SER A 16 -6.69 2.80 -8.07
CA SER A 16 -7.06 1.91 -9.18
C SER A 16 -5.92 1.68 -10.20
N CYS A 17 -4.69 2.11 -9.87
CA CYS A 17 -3.50 1.94 -10.70
C CYS A 17 -3.62 2.56 -12.12
N LYS A 18 -4.38 3.66 -12.28
CA LYS A 18 -4.62 4.34 -13.58
C LYS A 18 -3.69 5.54 -13.76
N ALA A 19 -2.42 5.25 -14.04
CA ALA A 19 -1.35 6.25 -14.17
C ALA A 19 -1.66 7.38 -15.16
N ASP A 20 -2.14 7.03 -16.34
CA ASP A 20 -2.58 7.93 -17.40
C ASP A 20 -3.66 8.91 -16.94
N VAL A 21 -4.62 8.43 -16.15
CA VAL A 21 -5.66 9.29 -15.55
C VAL A 21 -5.09 10.18 -14.45
N VAL A 22 -4.21 9.66 -13.60
CA VAL A 22 -3.53 10.43 -12.55
C VAL A 22 -2.70 11.56 -13.17
N GLU A 23 -1.89 11.27 -14.18
CA GLU A 23 -1.06 12.25 -14.87
C GLU A 23 -1.91 13.33 -15.55
N LEU A 24 -3.00 12.93 -16.21
CA LEU A 24 -3.96 13.88 -16.81
C LEU A 24 -4.56 14.81 -15.75
N LEU A 25 -5.04 14.28 -14.63
CA LEU A 25 -5.63 15.06 -13.55
C LEU A 25 -4.60 15.99 -12.90
N LEU A 26 -3.38 15.51 -12.67
CA LEU A 26 -2.29 16.30 -12.09
C LEU A 26 -1.81 17.43 -13.01
N ALA A 27 -2.01 17.31 -14.32
CA ALA A 27 -1.67 18.34 -15.29
C ALA A 27 -2.75 19.42 -15.46
N HIS A 28 -4.03 19.08 -15.22
CA HIS A 28 -5.17 19.95 -15.57
C HIS A 28 -6.01 20.41 -14.38
N ALA A 29 -5.84 19.83 -13.19
CA ALA A 29 -6.57 20.23 -11.99
C ALA A 29 -5.71 21.11 -11.08
N ASP A 30 -6.35 22.14 -10.50
CA ASP A 30 -5.83 22.85 -9.34
C ASP A 30 -5.79 21.88 -8.15
N CYS A 31 -4.63 21.24 -7.98
CA CYS A 31 -4.37 20.27 -6.95
C CYS A 31 -3.33 20.84 -5.99
N ASP A 32 -3.68 20.92 -4.70
CA ASP A 32 -2.73 21.33 -3.68
C ASP A 32 -1.57 20.33 -3.57
N ARG A 33 -0.44 20.80 -3.05
CA ARG A 33 0.81 20.04 -2.99
C ARG A 33 0.67 18.73 -2.22
N ARG A 34 -0.13 18.69 -1.13
CA ARG A 34 -0.32 17.47 -0.33
C ARG A 34 -1.14 16.44 -1.11
N SER A 35 -2.22 16.86 -1.75
CA SER A 35 -3.02 15.98 -2.62
C SER A 35 -2.20 15.40 -3.78
N ARG A 36 -1.29 16.19 -4.37
CA ARG A 36 -0.36 15.71 -5.42
C ARG A 36 0.60 14.65 -4.89
N ILE A 37 1.22 14.91 -3.73
CA ILE A 37 2.11 13.96 -3.06
C ILE A 37 1.38 12.64 -2.78
N GLU A 38 0.23 12.70 -2.11
CA GLU A 38 -0.52 11.50 -1.75
C GLU A 38 -0.97 10.70 -2.97
N ALA A 39 -1.35 11.37 -4.07
CA ALA A 39 -1.73 10.69 -5.30
C ALA A 39 -0.55 9.95 -5.95
N LEU A 40 0.63 10.57 -5.98
CA LEU A 40 1.85 9.94 -6.51
C LEU A 40 2.30 8.77 -5.63
N GLU A 41 2.29 8.96 -4.31
CA GLU A 41 2.64 7.91 -3.34
C GLU A 41 1.69 6.71 -3.45
N LEU A 42 0.39 6.98 -3.49
CA LEU A 42 -0.64 5.95 -3.62
C LEU A 42 -0.55 5.23 -4.97
N LEU A 43 -0.27 5.94 -6.07
CA LEU A 43 -0.06 5.32 -7.37
C LEU A 43 1.17 4.39 -7.37
N GLY A 44 2.28 4.81 -6.76
CA GLY A 44 3.46 3.97 -6.57
C GLY A 44 3.15 2.71 -5.74
N ALA A 45 2.40 2.88 -4.65
CA ALA A 45 1.92 1.78 -3.81
C ALA A 45 0.98 0.81 -4.55
N SER A 46 0.13 1.32 -5.45
CA SER A 46 -0.71 0.52 -6.34
C SER A 46 0.14 -0.32 -7.28
N PHE A 47 1.10 0.27 -8.01
CA PHE A 47 2.02 -0.50 -8.85
C PHE A 47 2.85 -1.51 -8.07
N ALA A 48 3.09 -1.31 -6.77
CA ALA A 48 3.84 -2.26 -5.96
C ALA A 48 3.08 -3.57 -5.75
N ASN A 49 1.75 -3.53 -5.63
CA ASN A 49 0.97 -4.68 -5.17
C ASN A 49 -0.34 -4.92 -5.95
N ASP A 50 -0.47 -4.35 -7.15
CA ASP A 50 -1.57 -4.67 -8.04
C ASP A 50 -1.47 -6.12 -8.53
N ARG A 51 -2.62 -6.78 -8.76
CA ARG A 51 -2.62 -8.19 -9.16
C ARG A 51 -2.18 -8.40 -10.60
N GLU A 52 -2.53 -7.48 -11.50
CA GLU A 52 -2.40 -7.66 -12.95
C GLU A 52 -1.34 -6.72 -13.54
N ASN A 53 -1.15 -5.55 -12.92
CA ASN A 53 -0.40 -4.44 -13.46
C ASN A 53 0.81 -4.05 -12.59
N TYR A 54 1.24 -4.92 -11.65
CA TYR A 54 2.36 -4.56 -10.79
C TYR A 54 3.62 -4.27 -11.63
N ASP A 55 4.34 -3.22 -11.23
CA ASP A 55 5.54 -2.77 -11.93
C ASP A 55 6.45 -2.06 -10.92
N ILE A 56 7.49 -2.76 -10.48
CA ILE A 56 8.46 -2.26 -9.50
C ILE A 56 9.20 -1.00 -10.00
N VAL A 57 9.42 -0.88 -11.31
CA VAL A 57 10.08 0.30 -11.87
C VAL A 57 9.16 1.51 -11.73
N LYS A 58 7.86 1.34 -12.01
CA LYS A 58 6.86 2.39 -11.78
C LYS A 58 6.62 2.66 -10.29
N THR A 59 6.65 1.64 -9.44
CA THR A 59 6.61 1.82 -7.98
C THR A 59 7.66 2.82 -7.54
N TYR A 60 8.93 2.54 -7.81
CA TYR A 60 10.02 3.43 -7.43
C TYR A 60 9.87 4.81 -8.11
N HIS A 61 9.51 4.85 -9.40
CA HIS A 61 9.34 6.10 -10.14
C HIS A 61 8.36 7.06 -9.47
N TYR A 62 7.14 6.61 -9.17
CA TYR A 62 6.12 7.48 -8.58
C TYR A 62 6.41 7.81 -7.11
N LEU A 63 6.97 6.87 -6.34
CA LEU A 63 7.44 7.16 -4.97
C LEU A 63 8.55 8.22 -4.97
N TYR A 64 9.48 8.17 -5.94
CA TYR A 64 10.54 9.15 -6.08
C TYR A 64 10.01 10.52 -6.53
N LEU A 65 9.07 10.57 -7.48
CA LEU A 65 8.39 11.82 -7.84
C LEU A 65 7.68 12.47 -6.65
N ALA A 66 7.02 11.67 -5.80
CA ALA A 66 6.42 12.18 -4.57
C ALA A 66 7.47 12.73 -3.59
N MET A 67 8.64 12.09 -3.48
CA MET A 67 9.76 12.63 -2.71
C MET A 67 10.23 13.97 -3.25
N LEU A 68 10.46 14.08 -4.55
CA LEU A 68 10.82 15.37 -5.15
C LEU A 68 9.77 16.44 -4.85
N GLU A 69 8.48 16.09 -4.84
CA GLU A 69 7.41 17.01 -4.50
C GLU A 69 7.44 17.43 -3.02
N ARG A 70 7.73 16.51 -2.10
CA ARG A 70 7.90 16.80 -0.65
C ARG A 70 9.06 17.74 -0.37
N TYR A 71 10.13 17.66 -1.16
CA TYR A 71 11.35 18.47 -1.03
C TYR A 71 11.47 19.61 -2.05
N ARG A 72 10.40 19.87 -2.82
CA ARG A 72 10.38 20.90 -3.88
C ARG A 72 10.78 22.28 -3.34
N ASP A 73 10.29 22.65 -2.16
CA ASP A 73 10.69 23.86 -1.44
C ASP A 73 11.48 23.49 -0.18
N SER A 74 12.75 23.90 -0.14
CA SER A 74 13.66 23.65 0.99
C SER A 74 13.25 24.37 2.28
N GLN A 75 12.45 25.43 2.19
CA GLN A 75 11.97 26.19 3.35
C GLN A 75 10.61 25.67 3.86
N ASP A 76 9.93 24.83 3.08
CA ASP A 76 8.62 24.24 3.39
C ASP A 76 8.60 22.76 3.00
N ILE A 77 9.35 21.93 3.73
CA ILE A 77 9.38 20.48 3.52
C ILE A 77 8.10 19.86 4.08
N ILE A 78 7.40 19.07 3.25
CA ILE A 78 6.22 18.32 3.69
C ILE A 78 6.67 16.96 4.22
N GLU A 79 6.85 16.87 5.53
CA GLU A 79 7.24 15.62 6.20
C GLU A 79 6.15 14.53 6.11
N LYS A 80 6.57 13.26 6.18
CA LYS A 80 5.69 12.11 6.28
C LYS A 80 5.23 11.91 7.72
N GLU A 81 3.95 11.60 7.90
CA GLU A 81 3.43 11.07 9.16
C GLU A 81 3.69 9.56 9.20
N VAL A 82 4.82 9.17 9.80
CA VAL A 82 5.29 7.78 9.77
C VAL A 82 4.42 6.89 10.67
N LEU A 83 3.96 5.76 10.12
CA LEU A 83 3.25 4.74 10.90
C LEU A 83 4.20 4.03 11.88
N PRO A 84 3.68 3.53 13.03
CA PRO A 84 4.44 2.59 13.85
C PRO A 84 4.90 1.38 13.04
N GLN A 85 6.00 0.77 13.46
CA GLN A 85 6.48 -0.47 12.82
C GLN A 85 5.42 -1.57 12.95
N ILE A 86 5.12 -2.20 11.82
CA ILE A 86 4.19 -3.32 11.72
C ILE A 86 5.01 -4.56 11.40
N GLU A 87 4.92 -5.58 12.26
CA GLU A 87 5.68 -6.82 12.12
C GLU A 87 5.45 -7.50 10.76
N ALA A 88 4.21 -7.46 10.27
CA ALA A 88 3.84 -8.00 8.97
C ALA A 88 4.57 -7.35 7.78
N TYR A 89 5.09 -6.14 7.95
CA TYR A 89 5.90 -5.45 6.95
C TYR A 89 7.40 -5.56 7.23
N GLY A 90 7.81 -6.58 8.00
CA GLY A 90 9.20 -6.83 8.36
C GLY A 90 9.77 -5.80 9.34
N ASN A 91 8.91 -5.15 10.13
CA ASN A 91 9.27 -4.02 11.00
C ASN A 91 9.99 -2.88 10.26
N ARG A 92 9.77 -2.77 8.95
CA ARG A 92 10.29 -1.67 8.13
C ARG A 92 9.57 -0.36 8.48
N THR A 93 10.29 0.73 8.31
CA THR A 93 9.75 2.08 8.42
C THR A 93 9.77 2.72 7.05
N GLU A 94 8.72 3.46 6.72
CA GLU A 94 8.61 4.14 5.42
C GLU A 94 9.78 5.08 5.17
N SER A 95 10.29 5.08 3.94
CA SER A 95 11.37 5.98 3.53
C SER A 95 10.93 7.44 3.65
N ARG A 96 11.71 8.27 4.35
CA ARG A 96 11.42 9.69 4.62
C ARG A 96 12.19 10.64 3.71
N THR A 97 13.27 10.15 3.11
CA THR A 97 14.16 10.94 2.24
C THR A 97 14.32 10.27 0.87
N PRO A 98 14.66 11.04 -0.19
CA PRO A 98 15.02 10.45 -1.48
C PRO A 98 16.17 9.43 -1.38
N GLN A 99 17.13 9.65 -0.47
CA GLN A 99 18.29 8.78 -0.27
C GLN A 99 17.90 7.45 0.38
N GLU A 100 17.00 7.46 1.35
CA GLU A 100 16.43 6.24 1.94
C GLU A 100 15.69 5.42 0.87
N LEU A 101 14.87 6.07 0.05
CA LEU A 101 14.16 5.40 -1.04
C LEU A 101 15.13 4.85 -2.11
N GLU A 102 16.20 5.57 -2.43
CA GLU A 102 17.23 5.10 -3.36
C GLU A 102 17.93 3.84 -2.82
N SER A 103 18.17 3.76 -1.51
CA SER A 103 18.85 2.62 -0.89
C SER A 103 18.10 1.30 -1.07
N ILE A 104 16.77 1.35 -1.21
CA ILE A 104 15.91 0.17 -1.43
C ILE A 104 15.55 -0.06 -2.90
N ARG A 105 16.03 0.77 -3.83
CA ARG A 105 15.62 0.75 -5.25
C ARG A 105 15.80 -0.61 -5.92
N GLN A 106 16.86 -1.35 -5.56
CA GLN A 106 17.16 -2.66 -6.12
C GLN A 106 16.57 -3.81 -5.30
N ASP A 107 16.03 -3.52 -4.11
CA ASP A 107 15.36 -4.50 -3.25
C ASP A 107 13.86 -4.52 -3.58
N ARG A 108 13.47 -5.48 -4.42
CA ARG A 108 12.07 -5.66 -4.85
C ARG A 108 11.14 -5.92 -3.67
N ASP A 109 11.59 -6.71 -2.70
CA ASP A 109 10.80 -7.05 -1.50
C ASP A 109 10.56 -5.81 -0.65
N ALA A 110 11.62 -5.01 -0.42
CA ALA A 110 11.50 -3.74 0.28
C ALA A 110 10.53 -2.78 -0.41
N LEU A 111 10.55 -2.66 -1.75
CA LEU A 111 9.61 -1.81 -2.48
C LEU A 111 8.15 -2.31 -2.39
N HIS A 112 7.94 -3.63 -2.33
CA HIS A 112 6.62 -4.19 -2.07
C HIS A 112 6.11 -3.83 -0.68
N MET A 113 6.95 -3.94 0.35
CA MET A 113 6.60 -3.55 1.73
C MET A 113 6.40 -2.04 1.87
N GLU A 114 7.28 -1.22 1.27
CA GLU A 114 7.15 0.25 1.22
C GLU A 114 5.78 0.63 0.64
N GLY A 115 5.36 -0.02 -0.45
CA GLY A 115 4.03 0.19 -1.03
C GLY A 115 2.87 -0.17 -0.09
N LEU A 116 2.97 -1.24 0.70
CA LEU A 116 1.93 -1.58 1.68
C LEU A 116 1.86 -0.56 2.81
N ILE A 117 3.01 -0.12 3.34
CA ILE A 117 3.10 0.91 4.39
C ILE A 117 2.53 2.24 3.90
N VAL A 118 2.93 2.69 2.71
CA VAL A 118 2.43 3.92 2.07
C VAL A 118 0.92 3.88 1.92
N ARG A 119 0.37 2.77 1.41
CA ARG A 119 -1.08 2.61 1.23
C ARG A 119 -1.83 2.67 2.55
N GLU A 120 -1.37 1.94 3.58
CA GLU A 120 -2.03 1.95 4.89
C GLU A 120 -1.98 3.34 5.54
N ARG A 121 -0.88 4.08 5.36
CA ARG A 121 -0.77 5.46 5.86
C ARG A 121 -1.78 6.39 5.19
N ILE A 122 -1.88 6.35 3.85
CA ILE A 122 -2.70 7.29 3.08
C ILE A 122 -4.20 6.99 3.20
N LEU A 123 -4.57 5.71 3.16
CA LEU A 123 -5.98 5.29 3.22
C LEU A 123 -6.50 5.09 4.65
N GLY A 124 -5.58 4.85 5.59
CA GLY A 124 -5.87 4.58 6.99
C GLY A 124 -6.30 3.13 7.25
N SER A 125 -5.92 2.62 8.43
CA SER A 125 -6.21 1.24 8.87
C SER A 125 -7.70 0.86 8.97
N ASP A 126 -8.60 1.84 8.88
CA ASP A 126 -10.04 1.63 8.93
C ASP A 126 -10.65 1.39 7.54
N ASN A 127 -9.88 1.65 6.47
CA ASN A 127 -10.32 1.41 5.10
C ASN A 127 -10.16 -0.08 4.74
N ILE A 128 -11.28 -0.72 4.38
CA ILE A 128 -11.32 -2.14 4.02
C ILE A 128 -10.46 -2.47 2.79
N ASP A 129 -10.24 -1.52 1.89
CA ASP A 129 -9.50 -1.70 0.64
C ASP A 129 -8.01 -1.91 0.88
N VAL A 130 -7.48 -1.43 2.02
CA VAL A 130 -6.08 -1.64 2.43
C VAL A 130 -5.75 -3.13 2.57
N SER A 131 -6.73 -3.94 2.95
CA SER A 131 -6.52 -5.37 3.21
C SER A 131 -6.25 -6.21 1.94
N HIS A 132 -6.77 -5.81 0.78
CA HIS A 132 -6.68 -6.61 -0.45
C HIS A 132 -5.23 -6.79 -0.94
N PRO A 133 -4.44 -5.72 -1.13
CA PRO A 133 -3.03 -5.83 -1.55
C PRO A 133 -2.16 -6.60 -0.55
N ILE A 134 -2.46 -6.52 0.75
CA ILE A 134 -1.76 -7.27 1.81
C ILE A 134 -2.02 -8.77 1.64
N ILE A 135 -3.28 -9.17 1.42
CA ILE A 135 -3.67 -10.56 1.18
C ILE A 135 -2.99 -11.11 -0.07
N TYR A 136 -3.01 -10.33 -1.15
CA TYR A 136 -2.36 -10.72 -2.40
C TYR A 136 -0.85 -10.92 -2.21
N ARG A 137 -0.17 -9.99 -1.54
CA ARG A 137 1.26 -10.14 -1.21
C ARG A 137 1.53 -11.38 -0.35
N GLY A 138 0.67 -11.68 0.61
CA GLY A 138 0.77 -12.91 1.40
C GLY A 138 0.65 -14.17 0.54
N ALA A 139 -0.25 -14.19 -0.45
CA ALA A 139 -0.34 -15.29 -1.40
C ALA A 139 0.94 -15.47 -2.22
N VAL A 140 1.58 -14.38 -2.67
CA VAL A 140 2.87 -14.44 -3.38
C VAL A 140 3.98 -15.04 -2.51
N TYR A 141 4.03 -14.72 -1.21
CA TYR A 141 4.96 -15.39 -0.29
C TYR A 141 4.63 -16.87 -0.12
N ALA A 142 3.35 -17.24 -0.02
CA ALA A 142 2.94 -18.64 0.07
C ALA A 142 3.34 -19.46 -1.15
N ASP A 143 3.16 -18.90 -2.35
CA ASP A 143 3.59 -19.52 -3.63
C ASP A 143 5.12 -19.72 -3.67
N SER A 144 5.87 -18.90 -2.93
CA SER A 144 7.32 -18.98 -2.78
C SER A 144 7.75 -19.82 -1.56
N MET A 145 6.83 -20.51 -0.89
CA MET A 145 7.04 -21.30 0.34
C MET A 145 7.48 -20.48 1.58
N GLU A 146 7.38 -19.15 1.54
CA GLU A 146 7.67 -18.24 2.65
C GLU A 146 6.45 -18.11 3.57
N PHE A 147 6.02 -19.22 4.15
CA PHE A 147 4.74 -19.31 4.88
C PHE A 147 4.69 -18.44 6.12
N GLU A 148 5.81 -18.22 6.81
CA GLU A 148 5.85 -17.35 7.99
C GLU A 148 5.48 -15.90 7.63
N GLN A 149 6.03 -15.39 6.53
CA GLN A 149 5.75 -14.03 6.06
C GLN A 149 4.32 -13.90 5.53
N CYS A 150 3.84 -14.93 4.83
CA CYS A 150 2.43 -15.02 4.42
C CYS A 150 1.48 -14.91 5.63
N ILE A 151 1.72 -15.70 6.68
CA ILE A 151 0.87 -15.72 7.88
C ILE A 151 0.85 -14.35 8.55
N LYS A 152 2.01 -13.69 8.71
CA LYS A 152 2.08 -12.35 9.31
C LYS A 152 1.23 -11.33 8.53
N LEU A 153 1.32 -11.34 7.19
CA LEU A 153 0.51 -10.46 6.34
C LEU A 153 -0.98 -10.75 6.43
N TRP A 154 -1.38 -12.02 6.38
CA TRP A 154 -2.79 -12.39 6.45
C TRP A 154 -3.41 -12.11 7.81
N LEU A 155 -2.66 -12.30 8.90
CA LEU A 155 -3.10 -11.91 10.25
C LEU A 155 -3.30 -10.40 10.37
N HIS A 156 -2.38 -9.60 9.80
CA HIS A 156 -2.53 -8.14 9.76
C HIS A 156 -3.76 -7.72 8.93
N ALA A 157 -3.94 -8.30 7.74
CA ALA A 157 -5.12 -8.04 6.91
C ALA A 157 -6.44 -8.40 7.62
N LEU A 158 -6.46 -9.50 8.37
CA LEU A 158 -7.62 -9.90 9.19
C LEU A 158 -7.88 -8.87 10.29
N HIS A 159 -6.83 -8.41 10.98
CA HIS A 159 -6.95 -7.38 12.01
C HIS A 159 -7.55 -6.08 11.45
N LEU A 160 -7.07 -5.62 10.29
CA LEU A 160 -7.62 -4.45 9.60
C LEU A 160 -9.10 -4.62 9.25
N ARG A 161 -9.48 -5.77 8.67
CA ARG A 161 -10.89 -6.08 8.34
C ARG A 161 -11.79 -6.11 9.57
N GLN A 162 -11.34 -6.69 10.69
CA GLN A 162 -12.10 -6.70 11.94
C GLN A 162 -12.26 -5.29 12.53
N LYS A 163 -11.27 -4.42 12.36
CA LYS A 163 -11.36 -3.01 12.76
C LYS A 163 -12.35 -2.24 11.87
N GLY A 164 -12.26 -2.39 10.55
CA GLY A 164 -13.16 -1.77 9.58
C GLY A 164 -14.62 -2.25 9.71
N ASN A 165 -14.84 -3.57 9.85
CA ASN A 165 -16.19 -4.17 9.97
C ASN A 165 -16.90 -3.81 11.28
N ARG A 166 -16.19 -3.40 12.33
CA ARG A 166 -16.84 -2.80 13.51
C ARG A 166 -17.51 -1.45 13.18
N LYS A 167 -17.13 -0.83 12.06
CA LYS A 167 -17.68 0.44 11.56
C LYS A 167 -18.58 0.27 10.31
N SER A 168 -18.46 -0.83 9.56
CA SER A 168 -19.25 -1.11 8.34
C SER A 168 -19.89 -2.53 8.35
N ILE A 169 -21.15 -2.65 7.93
CA ILE A 169 -21.97 -3.88 8.02
C ILE A 169 -21.70 -4.84 6.83
N CYS A 170 -20.44 -5.13 6.48
CA CYS A 170 -20.12 -6.03 5.37
C CYS A 170 -19.31 -7.26 5.84
N ARG A 171 -19.93 -8.45 5.82
CA ARG A 171 -19.38 -9.71 6.39
C ARG A 171 -18.76 -10.69 5.39
N GLU A 172 -18.87 -10.48 4.08
CA GLU A 172 -18.73 -11.59 3.12
C GLU A 172 -17.28 -12.02 2.80
N MET A 173 -16.28 -11.16 2.98
CA MET A 173 -14.90 -11.48 2.56
C MET A 173 -13.97 -12.06 3.64
N SER A 174 -14.41 -12.17 4.90
CA SER A 174 -13.59 -12.77 5.98
C SER A 174 -13.40 -14.28 5.79
N GLY A 175 -14.44 -14.96 5.29
CA GLY A 175 -14.48 -16.42 5.24
C GLY A 175 -13.47 -17.04 4.26
N ASP A 176 -13.18 -16.38 3.14
CA ASP A 176 -12.22 -16.90 2.16
C ASP A 176 -10.76 -16.73 2.63
N LEU A 177 -10.47 -15.64 3.36
CA LEU A 177 -9.17 -15.45 4.00
C LEU A 177 -8.92 -16.52 5.08
N GLU A 178 -9.93 -16.82 5.90
CA GLU A 178 -9.86 -17.87 6.92
C GLU A 178 -9.60 -19.26 6.32
N LYS A 179 -10.26 -19.59 5.20
CA LYS A 179 -9.99 -20.84 4.48
C LYS A 179 -8.56 -20.89 3.91
N GLY A 180 -8.07 -19.77 3.35
CA GLY A 180 -6.69 -19.64 2.88
C GLY A 180 -5.68 -19.88 4.01
N MET A 181 -5.86 -19.21 5.16
CA MET A 181 -5.03 -19.39 6.36
C MET A 181 -5.02 -20.84 6.83
N LEU A 182 -6.19 -21.50 6.88
CA LEU A 182 -6.30 -22.91 7.25
C LEU A 182 -5.56 -23.84 6.29
N ALA A 183 -5.52 -23.54 4.99
CA ALA A 183 -4.77 -24.31 4.01
C ALA A 183 -3.26 -24.21 4.26
N VAL A 184 -2.74 -22.99 4.49
CA VAL A 184 -1.32 -22.77 4.81
C VAL A 184 -0.90 -23.47 6.10
N VAL A 185 -1.73 -23.38 7.15
CA VAL A 185 -1.48 -24.08 8.43
C VAL A 185 -1.44 -25.60 8.25
N LYS A 186 -2.26 -26.16 7.36
CA LYS A 186 -2.22 -27.60 7.04
C LYS A 186 -0.93 -27.99 6.32
N CYS A 187 -0.44 -27.15 5.40
CA CYS A 187 0.85 -27.39 4.72
C CYS A 187 2.01 -27.44 5.72
N LEU A 188 2.10 -26.49 6.64
CA LEU A 188 3.14 -26.44 7.68
C LEU A 188 3.14 -27.65 8.63
N LYS A 189 1.98 -28.28 8.86
CA LYS A 189 1.88 -29.48 9.71
C LYS A 189 2.29 -30.78 9.00
N ASN A 190 2.42 -30.75 7.68
CA ASN A 190 2.71 -31.91 6.84
C ASN A 190 4.14 -31.93 6.29
N THR A 191 4.97 -30.95 6.67
CA THR A 191 6.41 -30.86 6.42
C THR A 191 7.17 -31.09 7.71
#